data_AF-A0A8S8ZAD0-F1
#
_entry.id   AF-A0A8S8ZAD0-F1
#
_cell.length_a   1.000
_cell.length_b   1.000
_cell.length_c   1.000
_cell.angle_alpha   90.00
_cell.angle_beta   90.00
_cell.angle_gamma   90.00
#
_symmetry.space_group_name_H-M   'P 1'
#
loop_
_entity.id
_entity.type
_entity.pdbx_description
1 polymer ?
#
loop_
_entity_poly.entity_id
_entity_poly.type
_entity_poly.pdbx_seq_one_letter_code
_entity_poly.pdbx_strand_id
1 'polypeptide(L)'
;MFEIKYSDLAGRIGVLHTNHGKIETPSFVPVIHPVKQTIPAKKIKEIGFDVVITNAYITMKRLEEKARKNGIHKIIKYDSSIMTDSGGYQVLEYGEVDVKPPAMAKFEMDIMTDFAIPLDKPTGFGLSKKQAKEYVDHTLKVCKTTIKNKKNNGQIWIGPIQGSEHPELVKRSTNELINMGYQMLALGSPVEFMESYEYKLLAEMIIAAKKNIPTSIPLHLFGAGHPLTIPLAVALGCDTFDSASYMLYAKHDRVITEDGTRRLEELEYFPFDCEVSSRYKPKELLAMKKEERTDQIALFNLYSIKAEVDRVKQAIREGRLWEYTMKKARAHPKLFETIDVILNNTKFLQDGTPKFKEKAIFLFGPEDQYRPEIRRYHEYVKKFRTKKKIVVITKDPMIKPVFTSYDYKKLRRKFKDADLVQFCNYNPFLGIIPIEISDVFPASHYVMSRKEFEPEKFPTFLEVWNGFFTKNKFDSVYLPKNDSFLQYYKKFIPKGITKKQIIE
;
A
#
# COMPACT_ATOMS: atom_id res chain seq x y z
N MET A 1 9.02 -19.35 5.11
CA MET A 1 8.29 -18.39 5.97
C MET A 1 7.31 -17.58 5.15
N PHE A 2 7.72 -16.86 4.10
CA PHE A 2 6.81 -16.02 3.31
C PHE A 2 6.85 -16.37 1.81
N GLU A 3 5.68 -16.53 1.19
CA GLU A 3 5.52 -16.81 -0.23
C GLU A 3 4.59 -15.79 -0.86
N ILE A 4 4.97 -15.16 -1.97
CA ILE A 4 4.13 -14.20 -2.70
C ILE A 4 3.32 -14.94 -3.77
N LYS A 5 2.00 -14.74 -3.77
CA LYS A 5 1.08 -15.31 -4.77
C LYS A 5 0.69 -14.31 -5.85
N TYR A 6 0.38 -13.08 -5.45
CA TYR A 6 -0.06 -12.00 -6.33
C TYR A 6 0.54 -10.68 -5.87
N SER A 7 0.72 -9.74 -6.80
CA SER A 7 1.20 -8.40 -6.49
C SER A 7 0.54 -7.36 -7.38
N ASP A 8 0.40 -6.16 -6.84
CA ASP A 8 0.04 -4.96 -7.58
C ASP A 8 0.62 -3.75 -6.83
N LEU A 9 1.25 -2.81 -7.55
CA LEU A 9 2.12 -1.78 -6.95
C LEU A 9 3.20 -2.42 -6.06
N ALA A 10 3.46 -1.91 -4.86
CA ALA A 10 4.31 -2.62 -3.90
C ALA A 10 3.52 -3.60 -3.00
N GLY A 11 2.18 -3.63 -3.14
CA GLY A 11 1.29 -4.51 -2.39
C GLY A 11 1.33 -5.94 -2.91
N ARG A 12 1.07 -6.89 -2.01
CA ARG A 12 1.19 -8.32 -2.32
C ARG A 12 0.28 -9.17 -1.47
N ILE A 13 -0.35 -10.14 -2.12
CA ILE A 13 -0.99 -11.26 -1.45
C ILE A 13 0.06 -12.35 -1.28
N GLY A 14 0.35 -12.70 -0.04
CA GLY A 14 1.29 -13.75 0.28
C GLY A 14 0.79 -14.67 1.38
N VAL A 15 1.59 -15.67 1.71
CA VAL A 15 1.32 -16.63 2.79
C VAL A 15 2.50 -16.63 3.75
N LEU A 16 2.24 -16.27 5.00
CA LEU A 16 3.16 -16.43 6.11
C LEU A 16 2.92 -17.78 6.78
N HIS A 17 3.99 -18.52 7.05
CA HIS A 17 3.98 -19.82 7.71
C HIS A 17 4.53 -19.69 9.13
N THR A 18 3.75 -20.15 10.11
CA THR A 18 4.10 -20.15 11.54
C THR A 18 3.94 -21.55 12.12
N ASN A 19 4.26 -21.72 13.41
CA ASN A 19 4.02 -22.97 14.12
C ASN A 19 2.51 -23.28 14.25
N HIS A 20 1.67 -22.25 14.28
CA HIS A 20 0.22 -22.37 14.47
C HIS A 20 -0.57 -22.05 13.19
N GLY A 21 0.01 -22.31 12.01
CA GLY A 21 -0.70 -22.34 10.74
C GLY A 21 -0.19 -21.35 9.70
N LYS A 22 -1.09 -20.99 8.77
CA LYS A 22 -0.82 -20.10 7.64
C LYS A 22 -1.61 -18.82 7.81
N ILE A 23 -1.01 -17.68 7.48
CA ILE A 23 -1.66 -16.37 7.48
C ILE A 23 -1.57 -15.82 6.07
N GLU A 24 -2.70 -15.52 5.45
CA GLU A 24 -2.72 -14.80 4.17
C GLU A 24 -2.52 -13.30 4.40
N THR A 25 -1.55 -12.69 3.71
CA THR A 25 -1.33 -11.24 3.73
C THR A 25 -1.99 -10.57 2.52
N PRO A 26 -2.29 -9.24 2.56
CA PRO A 26 -2.26 -8.37 3.73
C PRO A 26 -3.23 -8.84 4.83
N SER A 27 -2.81 -8.77 6.10
CA SER A 27 -3.64 -9.15 7.25
C SER A 27 -3.69 -8.04 8.29
N PHE A 28 -4.89 -7.73 8.76
CA PHE A 28 -5.05 -7.00 10.01
C PHE A 28 -4.86 -7.94 11.21
N VAL A 29 -4.26 -7.43 12.28
CA VAL A 29 -3.87 -8.16 13.48
C VAL A 29 -4.57 -7.51 14.69
N PRO A 30 -5.76 -7.98 15.09
CA PRO A 30 -6.48 -7.38 16.21
C PRO A 30 -5.67 -7.44 17.51
N VAL A 31 -5.58 -6.32 18.23
CA VAL A 31 -4.98 -6.31 19.58
C VAL A 31 -5.96 -6.91 20.58
N ILE A 32 -5.54 -7.95 21.29
CA ILE A 32 -6.27 -8.58 22.39
C ILE A 32 -5.59 -8.24 23.70
N HIS A 33 -6.33 -7.61 24.62
CA HIS A 33 -5.81 -7.33 25.96
C HIS A 33 -5.80 -8.62 26.78
N PRO A 34 -4.66 -9.07 27.35
CA PRO A 34 -4.54 -10.41 27.94
C PRO A 34 -5.43 -10.66 29.18
N VAL A 35 -5.83 -9.58 29.88
CA VAL A 35 -6.70 -9.64 31.07
C VAL A 35 -8.13 -9.13 30.85
N LYS A 36 -8.31 -8.01 30.12
CA LYS A 36 -9.58 -7.25 30.04
C LYS A 36 -10.35 -7.49 28.74
N GLN A 37 -10.08 -8.58 28.03
CA GLN A 37 -10.76 -8.87 26.77
C GLN A 37 -12.20 -9.32 27.03
N THR A 38 -13.16 -8.61 26.44
CA THR A 38 -14.60 -8.94 26.51
C THR A 38 -15.04 -9.78 25.32
N ILE A 39 -14.61 -9.42 24.09
CA ILE A 39 -14.91 -10.21 22.89
C ILE A 39 -14.12 -11.53 22.91
N PRO A 40 -14.79 -12.69 22.87
CA PRO A 40 -14.10 -13.97 22.83
C PRO A 40 -13.14 -14.09 21.64
N ALA A 41 -11.92 -14.55 21.88
CA ALA A 41 -10.91 -14.72 20.82
C ALA A 41 -11.39 -15.67 19.70
N LYS A 42 -12.21 -16.68 20.04
CA LYS A 42 -12.92 -17.53 19.07
C LYS A 42 -13.78 -16.72 18.10
N LYS A 43 -14.50 -15.71 18.59
CA LYS A 43 -15.34 -14.85 17.74
C LYS A 43 -14.48 -14.03 16.76
N ILE A 44 -13.33 -13.55 17.22
CA ILE A 44 -12.36 -12.85 16.36
C ILE A 44 -11.85 -13.80 15.26
N LYS A 45 -11.56 -15.08 15.58
CA LYS A 45 -11.19 -16.08 14.57
C LYS A 45 -12.33 -16.35 13.58
N GLU A 46 -13.57 -16.46 14.04
CA GLU A 46 -14.76 -16.67 13.20
C GLU A 46 -15.00 -15.52 12.19
N ILE A 47 -14.61 -14.29 12.52
CA ILE A 47 -14.64 -13.15 11.58
C ILE A 47 -13.60 -13.33 10.45
N GLY A 48 -12.60 -14.20 10.65
CA GLY A 48 -11.58 -14.54 9.66
C GLY A 48 -10.26 -13.81 9.85
N PHE A 49 -9.93 -13.40 11.09
CA PHE A 49 -8.56 -12.99 11.42
C PHE A 49 -7.72 -14.24 11.70
N ASP A 50 -6.56 -14.39 11.04
CA ASP A 50 -5.71 -15.58 11.24
C ASP A 50 -4.63 -15.38 12.29
N VAL A 51 -4.40 -14.13 12.69
CA VAL A 51 -3.39 -13.74 13.65
C VAL A 51 -3.93 -12.62 14.54
N VAL A 52 -3.55 -12.63 15.81
CA VAL A 52 -3.85 -11.58 16.79
C VAL A 52 -2.56 -11.15 17.47
N ILE A 53 -2.55 -9.95 18.02
CA ILE A 53 -1.42 -9.45 18.81
C ILE A 53 -1.87 -9.25 20.26
N THR A 54 -0.99 -9.52 21.22
CA THR A 54 -1.19 -9.17 22.61
C THR A 54 0.07 -8.53 23.19
N ASN A 55 0.02 -8.05 24.43
CA ASN A 55 1.14 -7.34 25.04
C ASN A 55 1.85 -8.26 26.05
N ALA A 56 3.10 -8.61 25.75
CA ALA A 56 3.93 -9.47 26.59
C ALA A 56 4.27 -8.79 27.92
N TYR A 57 4.49 -7.48 27.96
CA TYR A 57 4.75 -6.75 29.20
C TYR A 57 3.59 -6.83 30.20
N ILE A 58 2.36 -6.56 29.74
CA ILE A 58 1.16 -6.69 30.58
C ILE A 58 0.97 -8.15 31.01
N THR A 59 1.21 -9.10 30.11
CA THR A 59 1.12 -10.54 30.41
C THR A 59 2.14 -10.93 31.49
N MET A 60 3.38 -10.44 31.41
CA MET A 60 4.40 -10.66 32.42
C MET A 60 3.97 -10.06 33.76
N LYS A 61 3.59 -8.77 33.80
CA LYS A 61 3.24 -8.10 35.06
C LYS A 61 1.98 -8.66 35.75
N ARG A 62 1.06 -9.28 35.00
CA ARG A 62 -0.24 -9.73 35.54
C ARG A 62 -0.41 -11.25 35.60
N LEU A 63 0.27 -12.01 34.75
CA LEU A 63 -0.01 -13.42 34.48
C LEU A 63 1.26 -14.27 34.29
N GLU A 64 2.45 -13.80 34.71
CA GLU A 64 3.74 -14.44 34.40
C GLU A 64 3.76 -15.95 34.68
N GLU A 65 3.45 -16.38 35.90
CA GLU A 65 3.49 -17.81 36.26
C GLU A 65 2.58 -18.66 35.39
N LYS A 66 1.35 -18.18 35.17
CA LYS A 66 0.34 -18.87 34.35
C LYS A 66 0.78 -18.93 32.89
N ALA A 67 1.35 -17.85 32.36
CA ALA A 67 1.80 -17.74 30.98
C ALA A 67 3.04 -18.63 30.72
N ARG A 68 4.02 -18.64 31.63
CA ARG A 68 5.19 -19.53 31.55
C ARG A 68 4.79 -21.01 31.63
N LYS A 69 3.81 -21.35 32.45
CA LYS A 69 3.34 -22.74 32.61
C LYS A 69 2.53 -23.23 31.41
N ASN A 70 1.70 -22.35 30.82
CA ASN A 70 0.67 -22.77 29.86
C ASN A 70 0.93 -22.30 28.42
N GLY A 71 1.86 -21.38 28.20
CA GLY A 71 2.06 -20.71 26.91
C GLY A 71 1.01 -19.63 26.61
N ILE A 72 1.33 -18.73 25.69
CA ILE A 72 0.48 -17.56 25.37
C ILE A 72 -0.86 -17.95 24.74
N HIS A 73 -0.90 -19.03 23.94
CA HIS A 73 -2.13 -19.51 23.30
C HIS A 73 -3.23 -19.88 24.29
N LYS A 74 -2.87 -20.49 25.43
CA LYS A 74 -3.83 -20.82 26.49
C LYS A 74 -4.27 -19.59 27.28
N ILE A 75 -3.44 -18.55 27.36
CA ILE A 75 -3.80 -17.28 28.00
C ILE A 75 -4.83 -16.54 27.16
N ILE A 76 -4.56 -16.39 25.86
CA ILE A 76 -5.43 -15.67 24.93
C ILE A 76 -6.63 -16.51 24.47
N LYS A 77 -6.55 -17.84 24.62
CA LYS A 77 -7.52 -18.82 24.12
C LYS A 77 -7.72 -18.70 22.61
N TYR A 78 -6.59 -18.66 21.90
CA TYR A 78 -6.54 -18.53 20.45
C TYR A 78 -5.67 -19.65 19.87
N ASP A 79 -6.26 -20.43 18.98
CA ASP A 79 -5.70 -21.66 18.40
C ASP A 79 -4.89 -21.42 17.12
N SER A 80 -4.88 -20.18 16.62
CA SER A 80 -4.09 -19.72 15.48
C SER A 80 -2.93 -18.86 15.96
N SER A 81 -2.23 -18.22 15.02
CA SER A 81 -0.99 -17.51 15.32
C SER A 81 -1.17 -16.32 16.28
N ILE A 82 -0.21 -16.13 17.19
CA ILE A 82 -0.17 -15.00 18.12
C ILE A 82 1.14 -14.23 17.95
N MET A 83 1.01 -12.91 17.83
CA MET A 83 2.09 -11.95 17.96
C MET A 83 2.11 -11.36 19.36
N THR A 84 3.28 -11.02 19.87
CA THR A 84 3.41 -10.26 21.12
C THR A 84 4.23 -9.00 20.92
N ASP A 85 3.68 -7.87 21.38
CA ASP A 85 4.43 -6.64 21.60
C ASP A 85 5.12 -6.72 22.96
N SER A 86 6.44 -6.48 22.97
CA SER A 86 7.29 -6.50 24.16
C SER A 86 7.02 -5.36 25.13
N GLY A 87 6.22 -4.38 24.72
CA GLY A 87 5.85 -3.21 25.50
C GLY A 87 6.60 -1.94 25.09
N GLY A 88 7.09 -1.89 23.85
CA GLY A 88 7.67 -0.67 23.28
C GLY A 88 6.68 0.49 23.35
N TYR A 89 5.38 0.24 23.14
CA TYR A 89 4.35 1.26 23.30
C TYR A 89 4.31 1.86 24.73
N GLN A 90 4.48 1.05 25.78
CA GLN A 90 4.56 1.57 27.15
C GLN A 90 5.82 2.40 27.39
N VAL A 91 6.93 2.08 26.72
CA VAL A 91 8.14 2.92 26.75
C VAL A 91 7.85 4.27 26.07
N LEU A 92 7.08 4.29 24.99
CA LEU A 92 6.67 5.53 24.32
C LEU A 92 5.74 6.37 25.21
N GLU A 93 4.76 5.74 25.88
CA GLU A 93 3.76 6.41 26.71
C GLU A 93 4.32 6.89 28.07
N TYR A 94 5.14 6.06 28.73
CA TYR A 94 5.60 6.28 30.11
C TYR A 94 7.11 6.56 30.23
N GLY A 95 7.85 6.55 29.12
CA GLY A 95 9.29 6.81 29.06
C GLY A 95 10.17 5.57 29.36
N GLU A 96 9.74 4.69 30.25
CA GLU A 96 10.42 3.44 30.56
C GLU A 96 9.47 2.31 31.01
N VAL A 97 9.95 1.07 30.89
CA VAL A 97 9.31 -0.11 31.47
C VAL A 97 10.24 -0.77 32.45
N ASP A 98 9.68 -1.28 33.55
CA ASP A 98 10.42 -1.97 34.61
C ASP A 98 10.70 -3.44 34.24
N VAL A 99 11.33 -3.66 33.07
CA VAL A 99 11.85 -4.94 32.57
C VAL A 99 13.05 -4.67 31.64
N LYS A 100 14.16 -5.39 31.85
CA LYS A 100 15.33 -5.30 30.95
C LYS A 100 15.10 -6.10 29.65
N PRO A 101 15.63 -5.66 28.49
CA PRO A 101 15.42 -6.35 27.22
C PRO A 101 15.75 -7.86 27.20
N PRO A 102 16.85 -8.34 27.81
CA PRO A 102 17.12 -9.79 27.87
C PRO A 102 16.09 -10.58 28.68
N ALA A 103 15.52 -9.99 29.73
CA ALA A 103 14.50 -10.63 30.55
C ALA A 103 13.17 -10.73 29.79
N MET A 104 12.79 -9.67 29.06
CA MET A 104 11.63 -9.69 28.17
C MET A 104 11.79 -10.74 27.06
N ALA A 105 12.94 -10.75 26.38
CA ALA A 105 13.20 -11.75 25.34
C ALA A 105 13.12 -13.19 25.86
N LYS A 106 13.62 -13.42 27.08
CA LYS A 106 13.47 -14.71 27.76
C LYS A 106 12.00 -15.04 28.03
N PHE A 107 11.22 -14.09 28.51
CA PHE A 107 9.78 -14.27 28.73
C PHE A 107 9.04 -14.62 27.43
N GLU A 108 9.29 -13.91 26.32
CA GLU A 108 8.66 -14.22 25.02
C GLU A 108 9.00 -15.61 24.49
N MET A 109 10.22 -16.09 24.73
CA MET A 109 10.61 -17.48 24.41
C MET A 109 9.89 -18.49 25.30
N ASP A 110 9.76 -18.20 26.60
CA ASP A 110 9.16 -19.12 27.58
C ASP A 110 7.63 -19.23 27.41
N ILE A 111 6.95 -18.18 26.92
CA ILE A 111 5.52 -18.23 26.60
C ILE A 111 5.23 -18.79 25.19
N MET A 112 6.26 -19.07 24.39
CA MET A 112 6.17 -19.61 23.03
C MET A 112 5.21 -18.86 22.10
N THR A 113 5.33 -17.52 22.02
CA THR A 113 4.62 -16.74 20.99
C THR A 113 5.08 -17.14 19.58
N ASP A 114 4.23 -17.02 18.56
CA ASP A 114 4.65 -17.27 17.17
C ASP A 114 5.51 -16.14 16.63
N PHE A 115 5.12 -14.90 16.94
CA PHE A 115 5.87 -13.71 16.58
C PHE A 115 6.27 -12.94 17.83
N ALA A 116 7.57 -12.69 17.94
CA ALA A 116 8.20 -12.02 19.07
C ALA A 116 8.86 -10.72 18.58
N ILE A 117 8.77 -9.65 19.37
CA ILE A 117 9.34 -8.35 19.04
C ILE A 117 10.35 -8.00 20.14
N PRO A 118 11.64 -7.76 19.83
CA PRO A 118 12.60 -7.31 20.82
C PRO A 118 12.11 -6.03 21.52
N LEU A 119 12.39 -5.87 22.82
CA LEU A 119 12.06 -4.67 23.57
C LEU A 119 12.87 -3.47 23.05
N ASP A 120 12.32 -2.78 22.06
CA ASP A 120 12.94 -1.66 21.38
C ASP A 120 12.67 -0.33 22.09
N LYS A 121 13.24 0.73 21.54
CA LYS A 121 12.99 2.10 22.01
C LYS A 121 12.33 2.89 20.88
N PRO A 122 10.99 3.04 20.90
CA PRO A 122 10.29 3.80 19.88
C PRO A 122 10.79 5.23 19.80
N THR A 123 11.07 5.68 18.58
CA THR A 123 11.61 7.02 18.32
C THR A 123 10.57 8.10 18.58
N GLY A 124 9.29 7.81 18.30
CA GLY A 124 8.19 8.76 18.41
C GLY A 124 8.25 9.87 17.36
N PHE A 125 7.43 10.91 17.50
CA PHE A 125 7.34 12.04 16.58
C PHE A 125 8.06 13.31 17.11
N GLY A 126 8.76 14.03 16.23
CA GLY A 126 9.38 15.33 16.54
C GLY A 126 10.73 15.29 17.27
N LEU A 127 11.36 14.11 17.42
CA LEU A 127 12.70 14.03 18.01
C LEU A 127 13.79 14.57 17.08
N SER A 128 14.79 15.24 17.66
CA SER A 128 15.97 15.64 16.90
C SER A 128 16.68 14.42 16.30
N LYS A 129 17.28 14.59 15.13
CA LYS A 129 18.06 13.54 14.45
C LYS A 129 19.11 12.88 15.35
N LYS A 130 19.73 13.65 16.26
CA LYS A 130 20.69 13.15 17.23
C LYS A 130 20.05 12.16 18.22
N GLN A 131 18.93 12.55 18.84
CA GLN A 131 18.19 11.70 19.76
C GLN A 131 17.61 10.47 19.06
N ALA A 132 17.01 10.65 17.87
CA ALA A 132 16.51 9.55 17.05
C ALA A 132 17.61 8.54 16.72
N LYS A 133 18.83 9.01 16.42
CA LYS A 133 19.99 8.13 16.22
C LYS A 133 20.34 7.31 17.46
N GLU A 134 20.31 7.91 18.65
CA GLU A 134 20.57 7.20 19.92
C GLU A 134 19.54 6.09 20.17
N TYR A 135 18.27 6.32 19.82
CA TYR A 135 17.19 5.35 19.96
C TYR A 135 17.34 4.20 18.96
N VAL A 136 17.73 4.51 17.72
CA VAL A 136 18.10 3.50 16.73
C VAL A 136 19.30 2.67 17.21
N ASP A 137 20.35 3.32 17.74
CA ASP A 137 21.54 2.63 18.25
C ASP A 137 21.21 1.68 19.40
N HIS A 138 20.37 2.13 20.34
CA HIS A 138 19.87 1.30 21.44
C HIS A 138 19.09 0.09 20.91
N THR A 139 18.12 0.34 20.03
CA THR A 139 17.27 -0.71 19.44
C THR A 139 18.10 -1.77 18.70
N LEU A 140 19.07 -1.35 17.89
CA LEU A 140 19.96 -2.27 17.17
C LEU A 140 20.82 -3.10 18.12
N LYS A 141 21.30 -2.53 19.23
CA LYS A 141 22.04 -3.26 20.27
C LYS A 141 21.17 -4.35 20.93
N VAL A 142 19.92 -4.02 21.24
CA VAL A 142 18.95 -4.99 21.78
C VAL A 142 18.66 -6.09 20.77
N CYS A 143 18.39 -5.75 19.51
CA CYS A 143 18.10 -6.69 18.44
C CYS A 143 19.25 -7.69 18.23
N LYS A 144 20.49 -7.18 18.16
CA LYS A 144 21.70 -8.00 18.04
C LYS A 144 21.85 -8.99 19.20
N THR A 145 21.52 -8.57 20.42
CA THR A 145 21.59 -9.43 21.61
C THR A 145 20.49 -10.49 21.58
N THR A 146 19.28 -10.10 21.17
CA THR A 146 18.11 -10.97 21.09
C THR A 146 18.33 -12.10 20.08
N ILE A 147 18.77 -11.78 18.86
CA ILE A 147 19.03 -12.80 17.83
C ILE A 147 20.12 -13.78 18.23
N LYS A 148 21.19 -13.31 18.90
CA LYS A 148 22.27 -14.19 19.39
C LYS A 148 21.79 -15.19 20.44
N ASN A 149 20.80 -14.81 21.26
CA ASN A 149 20.31 -15.61 22.37
C ASN A 149 18.99 -16.33 22.06
N LYS A 150 18.46 -16.20 20.84
CA LYS A 150 17.18 -16.81 20.46
C LYS A 150 17.28 -18.34 20.46
N LYS A 151 16.19 -19.00 20.83
CA LYS A 151 16.05 -20.45 20.66
C LYS A 151 15.57 -20.77 19.24
N ASN A 152 15.93 -21.93 18.72
CA ASN A 152 15.38 -22.44 17.48
C ASN A 152 14.11 -23.27 17.76
N ASN A 153 13.00 -22.59 18.05
CA ASN A 153 11.71 -23.19 18.41
C ASN A 153 10.60 -22.84 17.40
N GLY A 154 10.96 -22.38 16.19
CA GLY A 154 10.01 -21.95 15.16
C GLY A 154 9.40 -20.55 15.37
N GLN A 155 9.70 -19.88 16.49
CA GLN A 155 9.30 -18.50 16.73
C GLN A 155 9.98 -17.54 15.74
N ILE A 156 9.22 -16.57 15.26
CA ILE A 156 9.64 -15.55 14.31
C ILE A 156 9.91 -14.27 15.07
N TRP A 157 11.19 -13.91 15.18
CA TRP A 157 11.57 -12.61 15.71
C TRP A 157 11.40 -11.54 14.63
N ILE A 158 10.64 -10.49 14.95
CA ILE A 158 10.38 -9.35 14.08
C ILE A 158 11.36 -8.23 14.42
N GLY A 159 12.04 -7.68 13.42
CA GLY A 159 13.01 -6.60 13.59
C GLY A 159 12.33 -5.22 13.60
N PRO A 160 12.33 -4.48 14.71
CA PRO A 160 11.69 -3.17 14.79
C PRO A 160 12.56 -2.08 14.15
N ILE A 161 12.11 -1.57 13.01
CA ILE A 161 12.70 -0.45 12.29
C ILE A 161 12.33 0.84 13.03
N GLN A 162 13.36 1.56 13.46
CA GLN A 162 13.25 2.85 14.14
C GLN A 162 13.92 3.96 13.32
N GLY A 163 13.71 5.22 13.72
CA GLY A 163 14.24 6.39 13.02
C GLY A 163 13.20 7.44 12.68
N SER A 164 11.91 7.11 12.75
CA SER A 164 10.79 8.05 12.59
C SER A 164 10.89 8.88 11.29
N GLU A 165 10.67 10.18 11.37
CA GLU A 165 10.72 11.17 10.28
C GLU A 165 12.10 11.35 9.62
N HIS A 166 13.14 10.64 10.06
CA HIS A 166 14.51 10.74 9.53
C HIS A 166 14.80 9.56 8.57
N PRO A 167 14.63 9.71 7.24
CA PRO A 167 14.61 8.59 6.30
C PRO A 167 15.95 7.84 6.22
N GLU A 168 17.07 8.53 6.46
CA GLU A 168 18.39 7.92 6.53
C GLU A 168 18.56 7.00 7.75
N LEU A 169 17.90 7.32 8.87
CA LEU A 169 17.89 6.47 10.06
C LEU A 169 16.99 5.26 9.85
N VAL A 170 15.83 5.45 9.22
CA VAL A 170 14.94 4.34 8.79
C VAL A 170 15.69 3.39 7.88
N LYS A 171 16.40 3.92 6.87
CA LYS A 171 17.25 3.13 5.95
C LYS A 171 18.34 2.37 6.70
N ARG A 172 19.06 3.04 7.61
CA ARG A 172 20.12 2.40 8.40
C ARG A 172 19.57 1.28 9.28
N SER A 173 18.50 1.56 10.03
CA SER A 173 17.84 0.59 10.90
C SER A 173 17.39 -0.64 10.10
N THR A 174 16.75 -0.42 8.95
CA THR A 174 16.32 -1.48 8.03
C THR A 174 17.48 -2.38 7.59
N ASN A 175 18.56 -1.79 7.07
CA ASN A 175 19.71 -2.55 6.56
C ASN A 175 20.41 -3.36 7.65
N GLU A 176 20.57 -2.79 8.85
CA GLU A 176 21.20 -3.47 9.98
C GLU A 176 20.37 -4.67 10.45
N LEU A 177 19.04 -4.53 10.53
CA LEU A 177 18.15 -5.64 10.90
C LEU A 177 18.17 -6.77 9.87
N ILE A 178 18.21 -6.44 8.57
CA ILE A 178 18.37 -7.43 7.50
C ILE A 178 19.70 -8.17 7.64
N ASN A 179 20.80 -7.44 7.86
CA ASN A 179 22.13 -8.02 8.04
C ASN A 179 22.22 -8.93 9.29
N MET A 180 21.42 -8.65 10.33
CA MET A 180 21.30 -9.51 11.51
C MET A 180 20.50 -10.79 11.25
N GLY A 181 19.82 -10.92 10.11
CA GLY A 181 19.06 -12.12 9.72
C GLY A 181 17.60 -12.12 10.18
N TYR A 182 17.02 -10.96 10.49
CA TYR A 182 15.58 -10.86 10.77
C TYR A 182 14.77 -11.23 9.52
N GLN A 183 13.82 -12.16 9.69
CA GLN A 183 13.03 -12.71 8.57
C GLN A 183 11.70 -11.98 8.37
N MET A 184 11.34 -11.09 9.28
CA MET A 184 10.20 -10.17 9.22
C MET A 184 10.62 -8.88 9.93
N LEU A 185 10.16 -7.74 9.43
CA LEU A 185 10.45 -6.43 10.01
C LEU A 185 9.16 -5.71 10.39
N ALA A 186 9.23 -4.77 11.32
CA ALA A 186 8.11 -3.92 11.68
C ALA A 186 8.53 -2.45 11.67
N LEU A 187 7.73 -1.57 11.05
CA LEU A 187 7.97 -0.13 11.09
C LEU A 187 7.37 0.46 12.37
N GLY A 188 8.25 0.92 13.27
CA GLY A 188 7.91 1.50 14.57
C GLY A 188 7.58 3.00 14.52
N SER A 189 6.92 3.46 15.58
CA SER A 189 6.47 4.86 15.78
C SER A 189 5.41 5.47 14.84
N PRO A 190 4.64 4.74 13.99
CA PRO A 190 3.65 5.38 13.13
C PRO A 190 2.37 5.86 13.87
N VAL A 191 2.14 5.43 15.12
CA VAL A 191 0.89 5.70 15.87
C VAL A 191 0.63 7.20 16.00
N GLU A 192 1.61 7.96 16.50
CA GLU A 192 1.49 9.42 16.72
C GLU A 192 1.25 10.17 15.41
N PHE A 193 1.82 9.70 14.29
CA PHE A 193 1.57 10.27 12.96
C PHE A 193 0.14 10.03 12.49
N MET A 194 -0.39 8.82 12.71
CA MET A 194 -1.77 8.51 12.32
C MET A 194 -2.79 9.27 13.17
N GLU A 195 -2.53 9.46 14.46
CA GLU A 195 -3.36 10.27 15.36
C GLU A 195 -3.32 11.76 14.98
N SER A 196 -2.17 12.24 14.49
CA SER A 196 -1.97 13.61 13.99
C SER A 196 -2.35 13.81 12.52
N TYR A 197 -2.89 12.78 11.86
CA TYR A 197 -3.23 12.79 10.43
C TYR A 197 -2.04 13.09 9.48
N GLU A 198 -0.81 12.85 9.92
CA GLU A 198 0.43 13.03 9.16
C GLU A 198 0.69 11.85 8.19
N TYR A 199 -0.30 11.55 7.34
CA TYR A 199 -0.27 10.39 6.43
C TYR A 199 0.81 10.50 5.35
N LYS A 200 1.21 11.72 4.97
CA LYS A 200 2.30 11.95 4.03
C LYS A 200 3.63 11.46 4.60
N LEU A 201 3.97 11.86 5.83
CA LEU A 201 5.16 11.39 6.54
C LEU A 201 5.11 9.88 6.75
N LEU A 202 3.95 9.33 7.13
CA LEU A 202 3.76 7.88 7.21
C LEU A 202 4.11 7.17 5.89
N ALA A 203 3.62 7.67 4.76
CA ALA A 203 3.92 7.12 3.44
C ALA A 203 5.43 7.20 3.11
N GLU A 204 6.07 8.33 3.43
CA GLU A 204 7.51 8.52 3.24
C GLU A 204 8.34 7.55 4.08
N MET A 205 7.95 7.30 5.34
CA MET A 205 8.58 6.32 6.22
C MET A 205 8.45 4.89 5.67
N ILE A 206 7.25 4.50 5.20
CA ILE A 206 7.02 3.18 4.61
C ILE A 206 7.91 3.01 3.37
N ILE A 207 7.98 4.00 2.49
CA ILE A 207 8.83 3.94 1.30
C ILE A 207 10.32 3.87 1.67
N ALA A 208 10.76 4.66 2.66
CA ALA A 208 12.14 4.65 3.12
C ALA A 208 12.55 3.26 3.63
N ALA A 209 11.68 2.58 4.38
CA ALA A 209 11.89 1.19 4.77
C ALA A 209 11.85 0.27 3.54
N LYS A 210 10.73 0.24 2.80
CA LYS A 210 10.45 -0.74 1.75
C LYS A 210 11.44 -0.72 0.58
N LYS A 211 12.03 0.42 0.24
CA LYS A 211 13.12 0.49 -0.76
C LYS A 211 14.37 -0.30 -0.38
N ASN A 212 14.56 -0.61 0.91
CA ASN A 212 15.71 -1.35 1.43
C ASN A 212 15.33 -2.77 1.88
N ILE A 213 14.05 -3.16 1.82
CA ILE A 213 13.58 -4.49 2.25
C ILE A 213 13.50 -5.42 1.03
N PRO A 214 14.22 -6.56 1.03
CA PRO A 214 14.04 -7.60 0.02
C PRO A 214 12.59 -8.04 -0.12
N THR A 215 12.17 -8.41 -1.33
CA THR A 215 10.81 -8.87 -1.58
C THR A 215 10.44 -10.13 -0.80
N SER A 216 11.39 -10.94 -0.37
CA SER A 216 11.13 -12.12 0.47
C SER A 216 10.82 -11.80 1.94
N ILE A 217 11.03 -10.55 2.40
CA ILE A 217 10.84 -10.16 3.81
C ILE A 217 9.53 -9.36 3.95
N PRO A 218 8.57 -9.84 4.75
CA PRO A 218 7.34 -9.13 5.07
C PRO A 218 7.59 -7.93 5.98
N LEU A 219 6.77 -6.88 5.82
CA LEU A 219 6.77 -5.68 6.66
C LEU A 219 5.46 -5.56 7.44
N HIS A 220 5.57 -5.49 8.76
CA HIS A 220 4.51 -5.11 9.66
C HIS A 220 4.50 -3.59 9.86
N LEU A 221 3.33 -2.97 9.96
CA LEU A 221 3.19 -1.56 10.30
C LEU A 221 2.41 -1.45 11.61
N PHE A 222 3.09 -0.94 12.65
CA PHE A 222 2.51 -0.88 13.98
C PHE A 222 1.31 0.06 14.05
N GLY A 223 0.29 -0.30 14.82
CA GLY A 223 -0.81 0.59 15.22
C GLY A 223 -1.75 1.07 14.11
N ALA A 224 -1.54 0.63 12.86
CA ALA A 224 -2.39 0.97 11.73
C ALA A 224 -3.65 0.08 11.69
N GLY A 225 -4.78 0.60 12.17
CA GLY A 225 -6.05 -0.13 12.15
C GLY A 225 -7.27 0.65 11.72
N HIS A 226 -7.06 1.80 11.06
CA HIS A 226 -8.17 2.53 10.48
C HIS A 226 -8.31 2.15 8.99
N PRO A 227 -9.50 1.74 8.51
CA PRO A 227 -9.73 1.37 7.11
C PRO A 227 -9.20 2.39 6.08
N LEU A 228 -9.28 3.66 6.42
CA LEU A 228 -8.75 4.78 5.63
C LEU A 228 -7.27 4.62 5.20
N THR A 229 -6.39 4.08 6.07
CA THR A 229 -4.94 4.00 5.78
C THR A 229 -4.49 2.65 5.24
N ILE A 230 -5.29 1.59 5.40
CA ILE A 230 -4.94 0.22 4.97
C ILE A 230 -4.61 0.14 3.47
N PRO A 231 -5.41 0.69 2.53
CA PRO A 231 -5.14 0.62 1.09
C PRO A 231 -3.83 1.29 0.71
N LEU A 232 -3.54 2.46 1.31
CA LEU A 232 -2.29 3.18 1.10
C LEU A 232 -1.11 2.34 1.60
N ALA A 233 -1.17 1.87 2.84
CA ALA A 233 -0.06 1.17 3.44
C ALA A 233 0.26 -0.16 2.72
N VAL A 234 -0.78 -0.87 2.25
CA VAL A 234 -0.61 -2.05 1.39
C VAL A 234 -0.04 -1.67 0.03
N ALA A 235 -0.54 -0.62 -0.63
CA ALA A 235 -0.01 -0.16 -1.93
C ALA A 235 1.47 0.23 -1.88
N LEU A 236 1.95 0.67 -0.71
CA LEU A 236 3.35 0.97 -0.43
C LEU A 236 4.17 -0.25 0.04
N GLY A 237 3.52 -1.39 0.29
CA GLY A 237 4.15 -2.70 0.44
C GLY A 237 4.25 -3.24 1.87
N CYS A 238 3.41 -2.75 2.78
CA CYS A 238 3.19 -3.38 4.08
C CYS A 238 2.27 -4.61 3.96
N ASP A 239 2.56 -5.65 4.75
CA ASP A 239 1.95 -6.98 4.68
C ASP A 239 1.06 -7.29 5.89
N THR A 240 1.32 -6.69 7.04
CA THR A 240 0.47 -6.83 8.23
C THR A 240 0.37 -5.53 8.99
N PHE A 241 -0.73 -5.35 9.72
CA PHE A 241 -1.02 -4.13 10.46
C PHE A 241 -1.81 -4.47 11.72
N ASP A 242 -1.48 -3.90 12.87
CA ASP A 242 -2.22 -4.14 14.10
C ASP A 242 -2.92 -2.88 14.61
N SER A 243 -3.98 -3.04 15.41
CA SER A 243 -4.51 -1.95 16.21
C SER A 243 -5.48 -2.40 17.29
N ALA A 244 -5.52 -1.63 18.37
CA ALA A 244 -6.55 -1.70 19.41
C ALA A 244 -7.76 -0.78 19.09
N SER A 245 -7.71 -0.02 17.99
CA SER A 245 -8.72 0.98 17.63
C SER A 245 -10.15 0.42 17.65
N TYR A 246 -10.37 -0.81 17.18
CA TYR A 246 -11.70 -1.43 17.14
C TYR A 246 -12.41 -1.41 18.50
N MET A 247 -11.67 -1.71 19.58
CA MET A 247 -12.18 -1.75 20.96
C MET A 247 -12.05 -0.39 21.65
N LEU A 248 -10.95 0.34 21.43
CA LEU A 248 -10.76 1.67 22.01
C LEU A 248 -11.84 2.65 21.52
N TYR A 249 -12.21 2.58 20.24
CA TYR A 249 -13.23 3.44 19.66
C TYR A 249 -14.62 3.05 20.18
N ALA A 250 -14.89 1.75 20.27
CA ALA A 250 -16.14 1.25 20.82
C ALA A 250 -16.41 1.71 22.26
N LYS A 251 -15.38 1.73 23.12
CA LYS A 251 -15.49 2.27 24.49
C LYS A 251 -15.96 3.72 24.55
N HIS A 252 -15.69 4.49 23.49
CA HIS A 252 -16.12 5.88 23.34
C HIS A 252 -17.31 6.04 22.38
N ASP A 253 -18.08 4.97 22.15
CA ASP A 253 -19.24 4.95 21.24
C ASP A 253 -18.90 5.43 19.81
N ARG A 254 -17.66 5.15 19.37
CA ARG A 254 -17.18 5.48 18.02
C ARG A 254 -17.20 4.25 17.12
N VAL A 255 -17.81 4.44 15.96
CA VAL A 255 -17.99 3.44 14.90
C VAL A 255 -17.01 3.73 13.77
N ILE A 256 -16.25 2.72 13.37
CA ILE A 256 -15.35 2.74 12.23
C ILE A 256 -16.17 2.55 10.95
N THR A 257 -16.05 3.49 10.01
CA THR A 257 -16.70 3.46 8.69
C THR A 257 -15.63 3.29 7.59
N GLU A 258 -16.07 3.19 6.33
CA GLU A 258 -15.16 3.00 5.21
C GLU A 258 -14.24 4.20 4.92
N ASP A 259 -14.64 5.39 5.35
CA ASP A 259 -14.05 6.68 5.04
C ASP A 259 -13.54 7.42 6.29
N GLY A 260 -13.87 6.94 7.49
CA GLY A 260 -13.54 7.64 8.72
C GLY A 260 -14.06 6.95 9.97
N THR A 261 -14.26 7.76 11.00
CA THR A 261 -14.91 7.36 12.25
C THR A 261 -16.07 8.31 12.49
N ARG A 262 -17.16 7.80 13.06
CA ARG A 262 -18.36 8.57 13.46
C ARG A 262 -18.76 8.22 14.87
N ARG A 263 -19.46 9.12 15.56
CA ARG A 263 -20.09 8.76 16.83
C ARG A 263 -21.37 7.99 16.55
N LEU A 264 -21.69 7.00 17.38
CA LEU A 264 -22.91 6.20 17.21
C LEU A 264 -24.17 7.07 17.23
N GLU A 265 -24.18 8.15 18.03
CA GLU A 265 -25.27 9.12 18.13
C GLU A 265 -25.54 9.90 16.84
N GLU A 266 -24.54 10.02 15.97
CA GLU A 266 -24.64 10.72 14.68
C GLU A 266 -25.15 9.81 13.56
N LEU A 267 -25.23 8.50 13.79
CA LEU A 267 -25.58 7.53 12.76
C LEU A 267 -27.09 7.28 12.73
N GLU A 268 -27.69 7.47 11.56
CA GLU A 268 -29.05 6.97 11.27
C GLU A 268 -29.03 5.56 10.67
N TYR A 269 -27.98 5.23 9.90
CA TYR A 269 -27.83 3.97 9.20
C TYR A 269 -26.41 3.42 9.37
N PHE A 270 -26.27 2.10 9.38
CA PHE A 270 -24.96 1.46 9.24
C PHE A 270 -24.53 1.47 7.77
N PRO A 271 -23.24 1.77 7.45
CA PRO A 271 -22.77 1.93 6.07
C PRO A 271 -22.51 0.60 5.33
N PHE A 272 -22.60 -0.55 6.00
CA PHE A 272 -22.48 -1.86 5.37
C PHE A 272 -23.15 -2.96 6.20
N ASP A 273 -23.43 -4.08 5.54
CA ASP A 273 -24.07 -5.25 6.16
C ASP A 273 -23.04 -6.16 6.84
N CYS A 274 -23.30 -6.48 8.10
CA CYS A 274 -22.60 -7.50 8.88
C CYS A 274 -23.53 -8.05 9.95
N GLU A 275 -23.05 -8.97 10.77
CA GLU A 275 -23.85 -9.59 11.84
C GLU A 275 -24.51 -8.53 12.75
N VAL A 276 -23.78 -7.46 13.12
CA VAL A 276 -24.31 -6.42 14.00
C VAL A 276 -25.37 -5.58 13.30
N SER A 277 -25.09 -5.07 12.09
CA SER A 277 -26.04 -4.21 11.36
C SER A 277 -27.26 -4.97 10.81
N SER A 278 -27.17 -6.29 10.69
CA SER A 278 -28.31 -7.15 10.36
C SER A 278 -29.30 -7.32 11.53
N ARG A 279 -28.84 -7.15 12.77
CA ARG A 279 -29.64 -7.36 13.99
C ARG A 279 -30.10 -6.07 14.64
N TYR A 280 -29.32 -5.00 14.50
CA TYR A 280 -29.56 -3.75 15.21
C TYR A 280 -29.47 -2.54 14.28
N LYS A 281 -30.22 -1.50 14.61
CA LYS A 281 -30.08 -0.13 14.11
C LYS A 281 -29.23 0.70 15.08
N PRO A 282 -28.62 1.81 14.64
CA PRO A 282 -27.81 2.66 15.52
C PRO A 282 -28.54 3.10 16.80
N LYS A 283 -29.82 3.51 16.69
CA LYS A 283 -30.65 3.92 17.84
C LYS A 283 -30.90 2.78 18.84
N GLU A 284 -31.01 1.55 18.35
CA GLU A 284 -31.19 0.37 19.21
C GLU A 284 -29.89 0.05 19.97
N LEU A 285 -28.73 0.15 19.32
CA LEU A 285 -27.44 0.05 20.00
C LEU A 285 -27.27 1.15 21.05
N LEU A 286 -27.68 2.40 20.78
CA LEU A 286 -27.60 3.49 21.74
C LEU A 286 -28.39 3.21 23.02
N ALA A 287 -29.54 2.56 22.90
CA ALA A 287 -30.40 2.20 24.03
C ALA A 287 -29.87 1.04 24.88
N MET A 288 -28.85 0.30 24.41
CA MET A 288 -28.25 -0.80 25.18
C MET A 288 -27.43 -0.31 26.37
N LYS A 289 -27.20 -1.23 27.33
CA LYS A 289 -26.24 -1.01 28.41
C LYS A 289 -24.83 -0.78 27.84
N LYS A 290 -24.04 0.07 28.50
CA LYS A 290 -22.73 0.52 27.99
C LYS A 290 -21.78 -0.63 27.63
N GLU A 291 -21.73 -1.68 28.45
CA GLU A 291 -20.86 -2.85 28.21
C GLU A 291 -21.27 -3.61 26.95
N GLU A 292 -22.55 -3.97 26.85
CA GLU A 292 -23.11 -4.66 25.67
C GLU A 292 -22.97 -3.81 24.41
N ARG A 293 -23.29 -2.51 24.50
CA ARG A 293 -23.10 -1.55 23.41
C ARG A 293 -21.66 -1.51 22.93
N THR A 294 -20.70 -1.48 23.85
CA THR A 294 -19.27 -1.47 23.54
C THR A 294 -18.88 -2.74 22.78
N ASP A 295 -19.34 -3.91 23.22
CA ASP A 295 -19.03 -5.16 22.54
C ASP A 295 -19.64 -5.22 21.13
N GLN A 296 -20.89 -4.77 20.94
CA GLN A 296 -21.53 -4.71 19.62
C GLN A 296 -20.81 -3.73 18.68
N ILE A 297 -20.44 -2.55 19.14
CA ILE A 297 -19.67 -1.59 18.33
C ILE A 297 -18.29 -2.16 17.99
N ALA A 298 -17.61 -2.82 18.93
CA ALA A 298 -16.31 -3.40 18.70
C ALA A 298 -16.37 -4.56 17.68
N LEU A 299 -17.42 -5.38 17.71
CA LEU A 299 -17.69 -6.38 16.66
C LEU A 299 -17.93 -5.73 15.31
N PHE A 300 -18.77 -4.69 15.24
CA PHE A 300 -19.01 -3.94 14.00
C PHE A 300 -17.70 -3.37 13.43
N ASN A 301 -16.86 -2.78 14.28
CA ASN A 301 -15.57 -2.23 13.90
C ASN A 301 -14.62 -3.31 13.33
N LEU A 302 -14.58 -4.50 13.94
CA LEU A 302 -13.82 -5.64 13.42
C LEU A 302 -14.32 -6.07 12.04
N TYR A 303 -15.63 -6.17 11.84
CA TYR A 303 -16.20 -6.47 10.52
C TYR A 303 -15.84 -5.40 9.48
N SER A 304 -15.85 -4.12 9.85
CA SER A 304 -15.48 -3.02 8.96
C SER A 304 -14.02 -3.12 8.51
N ILE A 305 -13.11 -3.39 9.45
CA ILE A 305 -11.68 -3.55 9.15
C ILE A 305 -11.46 -4.79 8.27
N LYS A 306 -12.11 -5.93 8.58
CA LYS A 306 -12.01 -7.15 7.79
C LYS A 306 -12.49 -6.93 6.35
N ALA A 307 -13.63 -6.28 6.17
CA ALA A 307 -14.18 -5.96 4.87
C ALA A 307 -13.21 -5.08 4.05
N GLU A 308 -12.55 -4.11 4.70
CA GLU A 308 -11.55 -3.27 4.03
C GLU A 308 -10.33 -4.07 3.57
N VAL A 309 -9.79 -4.94 4.44
CA VAL A 309 -8.65 -5.82 4.08
C VAL A 309 -9.02 -6.72 2.90
N ASP A 310 -10.21 -7.31 2.89
CA ASP A 310 -10.66 -8.17 1.80
C ASP A 310 -10.84 -7.40 0.48
N ARG A 311 -11.37 -6.17 0.52
CA ARG A 311 -11.45 -5.30 -0.67
C ARG A 311 -10.07 -4.98 -1.23
N VAL A 312 -9.08 -4.72 -0.37
CA VAL A 312 -7.69 -4.51 -0.81
C VAL A 312 -7.11 -5.77 -1.44
N LYS A 313 -7.34 -6.96 -0.87
CA LYS A 313 -6.93 -8.23 -1.49
C LYS A 313 -7.60 -8.43 -2.85
N GLN A 314 -8.89 -8.15 -2.96
CA GLN A 314 -9.59 -8.22 -4.25
C GLN A 314 -9.01 -7.23 -5.25
N ALA A 315 -8.69 -6.00 -4.83
CA ALA A 315 -8.05 -5.01 -5.69
C ALA A 315 -6.67 -5.49 -6.20
N ILE A 316 -5.85 -6.13 -5.35
CA ILE A 316 -4.58 -6.74 -5.79
C ILE A 316 -4.84 -7.84 -6.83
N ARG A 317 -5.78 -8.76 -6.55
CA ARG A 317 -6.12 -9.86 -7.46
C ARG A 317 -6.54 -9.39 -8.84
N GLU A 318 -7.28 -8.30 -8.90
CA GLU A 318 -7.81 -7.75 -10.15
C GLU A 318 -6.86 -6.77 -10.85
N GLY A 319 -5.70 -6.46 -10.24
CA GLY A 319 -4.79 -5.44 -10.73
C GLY A 319 -5.38 -4.02 -10.66
N ARG A 320 -6.21 -3.75 -9.64
CA ARG A 320 -6.92 -2.49 -9.42
C ARG A 320 -6.51 -1.77 -8.14
N LEU A 321 -5.34 -2.10 -7.58
CA LEU A 321 -4.92 -1.50 -6.31
C LEU A 321 -4.68 0.00 -6.46
N TRP A 322 -4.17 0.46 -7.61
CA TRP A 322 -4.03 1.89 -7.90
C TRP A 322 -5.37 2.62 -7.83
N GLU A 323 -6.37 2.15 -8.57
CA GLU A 323 -7.71 2.74 -8.57
C GLU A 323 -8.31 2.78 -7.17
N TYR A 324 -8.15 1.69 -6.42
CA TYR A 324 -8.70 1.58 -5.08
C TYR A 324 -8.03 2.55 -4.11
N THR A 325 -6.70 2.64 -4.14
CA THR A 325 -5.94 3.58 -3.31
C THR A 325 -6.22 5.03 -3.69
N MET A 326 -6.32 5.36 -4.98
CA MET A 326 -6.65 6.72 -5.44
C MET A 326 -8.09 7.14 -5.08
N LYS A 327 -9.03 6.18 -5.08
CA LYS A 327 -10.39 6.40 -4.57
C LYS A 327 -10.35 6.72 -3.08
N LYS A 328 -9.64 5.92 -2.29
CA LYS A 328 -9.55 6.07 -0.83
C LYS A 328 -8.80 7.33 -0.41
N ALA A 329 -7.75 7.72 -1.14
CA ALA A 329 -7.01 8.95 -0.89
C ALA A 329 -7.89 10.21 -0.92
N ARG A 330 -9.01 10.19 -1.64
CA ARG A 330 -9.97 11.30 -1.73
C ARG A 330 -10.95 11.38 -0.55
N ALA A 331 -10.95 10.41 0.37
CA ALA A 331 -11.82 10.44 1.53
C ALA A 331 -11.40 11.49 2.58
N HIS A 332 -10.13 11.93 2.58
CA HIS A 332 -9.65 12.94 3.51
C HIS A 332 -8.53 13.80 2.91
N PRO A 333 -8.52 15.15 3.07
CA PRO A 333 -7.49 16.02 2.49
C PRO A 333 -6.05 15.63 2.88
N LYS A 334 -5.81 15.27 4.14
CA LYS A 334 -4.49 14.78 4.58
C LYS A 334 -4.07 13.45 3.95
N LEU A 335 -5.03 12.60 3.61
CA LEU A 335 -4.71 11.37 2.89
C LEU A 335 -4.46 11.68 1.40
N PHE A 336 -5.15 12.68 0.85
CA PHE A 336 -4.94 13.12 -0.54
C PHE A 336 -3.51 13.63 -0.78
N GLU A 337 -2.88 14.28 0.22
CA GLU A 337 -1.47 14.69 0.17
C GLU A 337 -0.50 13.52 -0.09
N THR A 338 -0.91 12.27 0.19
CA THR A 338 -0.07 11.07 -0.05
C THR A 338 0.06 10.70 -1.52
N ILE A 339 -0.81 11.24 -2.39
CA ILE A 339 -0.72 11.02 -3.84
C ILE A 339 0.65 11.47 -4.34
N ASP A 340 1.14 12.64 -3.92
CA ASP A 340 2.47 13.14 -4.31
C ASP A 340 3.58 12.14 -3.99
N VAL A 341 3.49 11.48 -2.83
CA VAL A 341 4.45 10.46 -2.41
C VAL A 341 4.38 9.24 -3.33
N ILE A 342 3.19 8.80 -3.74
CA ILE A 342 2.99 7.71 -4.71
C ILE A 342 3.60 8.10 -6.07
N LEU A 343 3.23 9.26 -6.62
CA LEU A 343 3.67 9.70 -7.95
C LEU A 343 5.20 9.83 -8.03
N ASN A 344 5.82 10.39 -6.99
CA ASN A 344 7.27 10.55 -6.90
C ASN A 344 8.05 9.23 -6.73
N ASN A 345 7.36 8.13 -6.44
CA ASN A 345 7.98 6.82 -6.20
C ASN A 345 7.53 5.73 -7.18
N THR A 346 7.00 6.12 -8.34
CA THR A 346 6.51 5.20 -9.37
C THR A 346 7.52 4.12 -9.76
N LYS A 347 8.82 4.44 -9.87
CA LYS A 347 9.86 3.46 -10.23
C LYS A 347 9.92 2.30 -9.22
N PHE A 348 9.79 2.60 -7.93
CA PHE A 348 9.76 1.59 -6.88
C PHE A 348 8.48 0.74 -6.98
N LEU A 349 7.32 1.37 -7.23
CA LEU A 349 6.05 0.65 -7.38
C LEU A 349 6.02 -0.24 -8.63
N GLN A 350 6.79 0.09 -9.66
CA GLN A 350 6.88 -0.67 -10.90
C GLN A 350 7.44 -2.08 -10.71
N ASP A 351 8.28 -2.30 -9.69
CA ASP A 351 8.93 -3.59 -9.46
C ASP A 351 7.93 -4.66 -8.99
N GLY A 352 6.92 -4.28 -8.21
CA GLY A 352 5.84 -5.18 -7.78
C GLY A 352 4.59 -5.15 -8.68
N THR A 353 4.50 -4.22 -9.63
CA THR A 353 3.37 -4.14 -10.57
C THR A 353 3.53 -5.14 -11.71
N PRO A 354 2.56 -6.04 -11.98
CA PRO A 354 2.60 -6.97 -13.10
C PRO A 354 2.86 -6.30 -14.45
N LYS A 355 3.55 -6.99 -15.36
CA LYS A 355 3.78 -6.51 -16.73
C LYS A 355 2.50 -6.45 -17.56
N PHE A 356 1.56 -7.34 -17.25
CA PHE A 356 0.24 -7.46 -17.87
C PHE A 356 -0.79 -7.66 -16.75
N LYS A 357 -1.99 -7.11 -16.97
CA LYS A 357 -3.16 -7.31 -16.10
C LYS A 357 -4.33 -7.78 -16.97
N GLU A 358 -5.12 -8.70 -16.44
CA GLU A 358 -6.29 -9.24 -17.16
C GLU A 358 -7.36 -8.18 -17.42
N LYS A 359 -7.46 -7.18 -16.53
CA LYS A 359 -8.41 -6.07 -16.64
C LYS A 359 -7.74 -4.82 -17.21
N ALA A 360 -8.51 -4.08 -18.01
CA ALA A 360 -8.10 -2.78 -18.50
C ALA A 360 -7.91 -1.77 -17.35
N ILE A 361 -6.88 -0.93 -17.46
CA ILE A 361 -6.60 0.14 -16.48
C ILE A 361 -7.54 1.32 -16.67
N PHE A 362 -7.91 2.00 -15.58
CA PHE A 362 -8.76 3.18 -15.65
C PHE A 362 -7.95 4.48 -15.54
N LEU A 363 -8.23 5.41 -16.45
CA LEU A 363 -7.55 6.71 -16.58
C LEU A 363 -8.55 7.85 -16.37
N PHE A 364 -8.45 8.51 -15.22
CA PHE A 364 -9.37 9.54 -14.75
C PHE A 364 -8.79 10.95 -14.91
N GLY A 365 -7.59 11.17 -14.39
CA GLY A 365 -7.00 12.51 -14.22
C GLY A 365 -5.47 12.49 -14.29
N PRO A 366 -4.80 13.65 -14.37
CA PRO A 366 -3.37 13.77 -14.66
C PRO A 366 -2.45 12.88 -13.82
N GLU A 367 -2.80 12.57 -12.58
CA GLU A 367 -2.07 11.63 -11.72
C GLU A 367 -1.85 10.24 -12.36
N ASP A 368 -2.78 9.77 -13.20
CA ASP A 368 -2.70 8.46 -13.83
C ASP A 368 -1.56 8.35 -14.84
N GLN A 369 -0.99 9.47 -15.31
CA GLN A 369 0.19 9.44 -16.20
C GLN A 369 1.44 8.85 -15.52
N TYR A 370 1.44 8.81 -14.18
CA TYR A 370 2.49 8.21 -13.35
C TYR A 370 2.16 6.78 -12.91
N ARG A 371 1.15 6.14 -13.50
CA ARG A 371 0.92 4.71 -13.26
C ARG A 371 2.15 3.89 -13.68
N PRO A 372 2.55 2.86 -12.90
CA PRO A 372 3.70 2.04 -13.28
C PRO A 372 3.56 1.35 -14.63
N GLU A 373 2.35 0.95 -15.03
CA GLU A 373 2.05 0.37 -16.34
C GLU A 373 2.29 1.38 -17.46
N ILE A 374 1.88 2.62 -17.25
CA ILE A 374 2.06 3.72 -18.20
C ILE A 374 3.54 4.09 -18.31
N ARG A 375 4.25 4.25 -17.18
CA ARG A 375 5.69 4.55 -17.20
C ARG A 375 6.50 3.44 -17.87
N ARG A 376 6.12 2.18 -17.69
CA ARG A 376 6.72 1.05 -18.42
C ARG A 376 6.47 1.15 -19.92
N TYR A 377 5.25 1.49 -20.33
CA TYR A 377 4.91 1.68 -21.73
C TYR A 377 5.65 2.87 -22.36
N HIS A 378 5.82 3.97 -21.61
CA HIS A 378 6.66 5.10 -22.02
C HIS A 378 8.08 4.66 -22.38
N GLU A 379 8.67 3.72 -21.64
CA GLU A 379 9.99 3.17 -21.97
C GLU A 379 10.01 2.39 -23.29
N TYR A 380 8.92 1.69 -23.65
CA TYR A 380 8.81 1.04 -24.95
C TYR A 380 8.77 2.06 -26.08
N VAL A 381 7.95 3.11 -25.94
CA VAL A 381 7.83 4.18 -26.95
C VAL A 381 9.15 4.93 -27.12
N LYS A 382 9.83 5.28 -26.02
CA LYS A 382 11.14 5.98 -26.06
C LYS A 382 12.26 5.13 -26.66
N LYS A 383 12.11 3.81 -26.74
CA LYS A 383 13.08 2.90 -27.36
C LYS A 383 12.66 2.47 -28.77
N PHE A 384 11.43 2.78 -29.19
CA PHE A 384 10.92 2.45 -30.51
C PHE A 384 11.77 3.07 -31.61
N ARG A 385 12.10 2.28 -32.63
CA ARG A 385 12.88 2.71 -33.80
C ARG A 385 12.15 2.36 -35.07
N THR A 386 12.19 3.27 -36.02
CA THR A 386 11.68 3.08 -37.37
C THR A 386 12.66 3.64 -38.40
N LYS A 387 12.70 3.00 -39.58
CA LYS A 387 13.44 3.50 -40.75
C LYS A 387 12.62 4.48 -41.59
N LYS A 388 11.31 4.55 -41.32
CA LYS A 388 10.34 5.38 -42.04
C LYS A 388 10.65 6.87 -41.80
N LYS A 389 10.49 7.68 -42.85
CA LYS A 389 10.86 9.10 -42.86
C LYS A 389 9.70 10.07 -42.70
N ILE A 390 8.48 9.56 -42.87
CA ILE A 390 7.26 10.32 -42.68
C ILE A 390 6.56 9.75 -41.45
N VAL A 391 6.12 10.62 -40.54
CA VAL A 391 5.30 10.20 -39.39
C VAL A 391 3.94 10.90 -39.42
N VAL A 392 2.88 10.16 -39.09
CA VAL A 392 1.52 10.65 -38.96
C VAL A 392 1.07 10.33 -37.55
N ILE A 393 0.67 11.35 -36.78
CA ILE A 393 0.21 11.18 -35.39
C ILE A 393 -1.23 11.66 -35.31
N THR A 394 -2.16 10.76 -34.98
CA THR A 394 -3.61 11.05 -34.87
C THR A 394 -4.14 10.67 -33.51
N LYS A 395 -5.34 11.13 -33.14
CA LYS A 395 -5.94 10.74 -31.86
C LYS A 395 -6.16 9.23 -31.82
N ASP A 396 -5.98 8.65 -30.64
CA ASP A 396 -6.20 7.22 -30.45
C ASP A 396 -7.69 6.87 -30.52
N PRO A 397 -8.11 5.99 -31.45
CA PRO A 397 -9.52 5.66 -31.63
C PRO A 397 -10.04 4.74 -30.52
N MET A 398 -11.37 4.69 -30.41
CA MET A 398 -12.04 3.81 -29.45
C MET A 398 -11.88 2.32 -29.77
N ILE A 399 -11.75 1.96 -31.05
CA ILE A 399 -11.63 0.56 -31.50
C ILE A 399 -10.19 0.08 -31.30
N LYS A 400 -10.04 -1.04 -30.58
CA LYS A 400 -8.77 -1.68 -30.25
C LYS A 400 -8.75 -3.14 -30.74
N PRO A 401 -7.61 -3.65 -31.25
CA PRO A 401 -6.35 -2.94 -31.54
C PRO A 401 -6.50 -1.97 -32.72
N VAL A 402 -5.74 -0.88 -32.71
CA VAL A 402 -5.96 0.25 -33.63
C VAL A 402 -5.82 -0.13 -35.11
N PHE A 403 -4.90 -1.05 -35.45
CA PHE A 403 -4.69 -1.49 -36.84
C PHE A 403 -5.90 -2.20 -37.47
N THR A 404 -6.88 -2.62 -36.67
CA THR A 404 -8.14 -3.21 -37.16
C THR A 404 -9.20 -2.15 -37.51
N SER A 405 -9.06 -0.94 -36.96
CA SER A 405 -10.05 0.14 -37.03
C SER A 405 -10.28 0.66 -38.46
N TYR A 406 -11.51 1.14 -38.70
CA TYR A 406 -11.85 1.82 -39.95
C TYR A 406 -11.06 3.11 -40.13
N ASP A 407 -10.88 3.88 -39.05
CA ASP A 407 -10.14 5.15 -39.07
C ASP A 407 -8.69 4.95 -39.53
N TYR A 408 -8.00 3.93 -39.00
CA TYR A 408 -6.66 3.58 -39.45
C TYR A 408 -6.63 3.17 -40.94
N LYS A 409 -7.55 2.31 -41.38
CA LYS A 409 -7.64 1.87 -42.78
C LYS A 409 -7.91 3.05 -43.74
N LYS A 410 -8.81 3.95 -43.35
CA LYS A 410 -9.13 5.18 -44.09
C LYS A 410 -7.91 6.12 -44.15
N LEU A 411 -7.22 6.31 -43.03
CA LEU A 411 -6.01 7.12 -42.94
C LEU A 411 -4.88 6.56 -43.83
N ARG A 412 -4.66 5.24 -43.79
CA ARG A 412 -3.63 4.55 -44.59
C ARG A 412 -3.83 4.78 -46.10
N ARG A 413 -5.08 4.78 -46.57
CA ARG A 413 -5.44 5.02 -47.99
C ARG A 413 -5.15 6.45 -48.48
N LYS A 414 -4.95 7.43 -47.58
CA LYS A 414 -4.60 8.82 -47.97
C LYS A 414 -3.14 8.96 -48.44
N PHE A 415 -2.31 7.93 -48.29
CA PHE A 415 -0.90 7.93 -48.67
C PHE A 415 -0.64 6.94 -49.81
N LYS A 416 0.02 7.38 -50.89
CA LYS A 416 0.36 6.53 -52.04
C LYS A 416 1.22 5.32 -51.64
N ASP A 417 2.29 5.56 -50.87
CA ASP A 417 3.20 4.53 -50.36
C ASP A 417 3.10 4.44 -48.83
N ALA A 418 1.97 3.93 -48.35
CA ALA A 418 1.67 3.90 -46.92
C ALA A 418 2.69 3.10 -46.08
N ASP A 419 3.41 2.16 -46.67
CA ASP A 419 4.42 1.35 -45.97
C ASP A 419 5.68 2.16 -45.61
N LEU A 420 5.91 3.30 -46.27
CA LEU A 420 6.98 4.25 -45.94
C LEU A 420 6.57 5.23 -44.83
N VAL A 421 5.33 5.16 -44.35
CA VAL A 421 4.76 6.07 -43.35
C VAL A 421 4.68 5.40 -41.98
N GLN A 422 5.27 6.05 -40.98
CA GLN A 422 5.11 5.66 -39.59
C GLN A 422 3.77 6.20 -39.08
N PHE A 423 2.78 5.32 -38.97
CA PHE A 423 1.51 5.65 -38.34
C PHE A 423 1.65 5.52 -36.83
N CYS A 424 1.22 6.56 -36.12
CA CYS A 424 1.11 6.58 -34.68
C CYS A 424 -0.25 7.15 -34.28
N ASN A 425 -0.73 6.68 -33.15
CA ASN A 425 -1.79 7.32 -32.40
C ASN A 425 -1.20 8.08 -31.22
N TYR A 426 -2.00 8.86 -30.51
CA TYR A 426 -1.61 9.39 -29.21
C TYR A 426 -2.75 9.26 -28.20
N ASN A 427 -2.36 9.02 -26.96
CA ASN A 427 -3.23 9.12 -25.79
C ASN A 427 -2.53 10.06 -24.78
N PRO A 428 -3.23 11.03 -24.15
CA PRO A 428 -2.62 11.99 -23.23
C PRO A 428 -1.75 11.37 -22.13
N PHE A 429 -2.13 10.17 -21.67
CA PHE A 429 -1.43 9.43 -20.63
C PHE A 429 -0.29 8.58 -21.19
N LEU A 430 -0.53 7.83 -22.28
CA LEU A 430 0.44 6.88 -22.83
C LEU A 430 1.51 7.53 -23.71
N GLY A 431 1.29 8.77 -24.15
CA GLY A 431 2.15 9.40 -25.14
C GLY A 431 1.83 8.97 -26.56
N ILE A 432 2.86 8.94 -27.40
CA ILE A 432 2.78 8.46 -28.78
C ILE A 432 2.67 6.93 -28.77
N ILE A 433 1.77 6.37 -29.56
CA ILE A 433 1.52 4.94 -29.71
C ILE A 433 1.82 4.56 -31.17
N PRO A 434 3.03 4.06 -31.49
CA PRO A 434 3.32 3.48 -32.79
C PRO A 434 2.38 2.31 -33.06
N ILE A 435 1.89 2.20 -34.30
CA ILE A 435 0.90 1.18 -34.68
C ILE A 435 1.40 -0.25 -34.40
N GLU A 436 2.70 -0.48 -34.54
CA GLU A 436 3.38 -1.77 -34.35
C GLU A 436 3.42 -2.24 -32.88
N ILE A 437 3.14 -1.34 -31.92
CA ILE A 437 3.05 -1.69 -30.48
C ILE A 437 1.70 -1.28 -29.88
N SER A 438 0.69 -1.03 -30.72
CA SER A 438 -0.62 -0.54 -30.29
C SER A 438 -1.46 -1.58 -29.54
N ASP A 439 -1.13 -2.87 -29.66
CA ASP A 439 -1.73 -4.01 -28.96
C ASP A 439 -1.00 -4.38 -27.64
N VAL A 440 0.19 -3.82 -27.41
CA VAL A 440 0.97 -4.05 -26.19
C VAL A 440 0.27 -3.40 -25.00
N PHE A 441 0.14 -4.13 -23.88
CA PHE A 441 -0.45 -3.59 -22.66
C PHE A 441 0.34 -2.38 -22.12
N PRO A 442 -0.32 -1.28 -21.72
CA PRO A 442 -1.77 -1.09 -21.64
C PRO A 442 -2.40 -0.38 -22.86
N ALA A 443 -1.72 -0.20 -24.00
CA ALA A 443 -2.18 0.65 -25.13
C ALA A 443 -3.49 0.22 -25.83
N SER A 444 -3.87 -1.05 -25.68
CA SER A 444 -5.20 -1.56 -26.09
C SER A 444 -6.11 -1.93 -24.91
N HIS A 445 -5.63 -1.77 -23.67
CA HIS A 445 -6.28 -2.28 -22.45
C HIS A 445 -6.45 -1.15 -21.43
N TYR A 446 -7.15 -0.09 -21.83
CA TYR A 446 -7.48 1.01 -20.94
C TYR A 446 -8.90 1.52 -21.17
N VAL A 447 -9.48 2.14 -20.15
CA VAL A 447 -10.71 2.94 -20.25
C VAL A 447 -10.38 4.34 -19.74
N MET A 448 -10.67 5.35 -20.54
CA MET A 448 -10.34 6.75 -20.24
C MET A 448 -11.61 7.59 -20.22
N SER A 449 -11.65 8.60 -19.34
CA SER A 449 -12.72 9.59 -19.36
C SER A 449 -12.74 10.36 -20.69
N ARG A 450 -13.93 10.71 -21.18
CA ARG A 450 -14.10 11.48 -22.44
C ARG A 450 -13.92 12.99 -22.25
N LYS A 451 -13.17 13.41 -21.22
CA LYS A 451 -12.90 14.82 -20.94
C LYS A 451 -11.87 15.37 -21.92
N GLU A 452 -11.92 16.68 -22.14
CA GLU A 452 -10.79 17.38 -22.73
C GLU A 452 -9.69 17.54 -21.69
N PHE A 453 -8.45 17.29 -22.12
CA PHE A 453 -7.28 17.33 -21.25
C PHE A 453 -6.41 18.52 -21.61
N GLU A 454 -6.02 19.31 -20.60
CA GLU A 454 -5.08 20.42 -20.77
C GLU A 454 -3.65 19.85 -20.93
N PRO A 455 -2.98 20.04 -22.08
CA PRO A 455 -1.67 19.43 -22.35
C PRO A 455 -0.57 19.83 -21.35
N GLU A 456 -0.67 21.01 -20.75
CA GLU A 456 0.26 21.49 -19.71
C GLU A 456 0.28 20.59 -18.47
N LYS A 457 -0.82 19.88 -18.19
CA LYS A 457 -0.94 18.94 -17.06
C LYS A 457 -0.35 17.56 -17.35
N PHE A 458 0.21 17.34 -18.55
CA PHE A 458 0.78 16.05 -18.98
C PHE A 458 2.29 16.18 -19.32
N PRO A 459 3.15 16.49 -18.32
CA PRO A 459 4.59 16.60 -18.56
C PRO A 459 5.20 15.29 -19.08
N THR A 460 4.70 14.13 -18.68
CA THR A 460 5.21 12.84 -19.15
C THR A 460 4.95 12.61 -20.64
N PHE A 461 3.89 13.19 -21.21
CA PHE A 461 3.66 13.16 -22.65
C PHE A 461 4.80 13.87 -23.40
N LEU A 462 5.26 15.02 -22.90
CA LEU A 462 6.39 15.74 -23.48
C LEU A 462 7.69 14.92 -23.40
N GLU A 463 7.93 14.23 -22.28
CA GLU A 463 9.08 13.33 -22.13
C GLU A 463 9.08 12.23 -23.19
N VAL A 464 7.93 11.58 -23.40
CA VAL A 464 7.75 10.51 -24.40
C VAL A 464 7.89 11.06 -25.81
N TRP A 465 7.26 12.21 -26.09
CA TRP A 465 7.34 12.92 -27.36
C TRP A 465 8.79 13.19 -27.75
N ASN A 466 9.56 13.81 -26.85
CA ASN A 466 10.97 14.14 -27.09
C ASN A 466 11.81 12.88 -27.29
N GLY A 467 11.60 11.84 -26.48
CA GLY A 467 12.31 10.57 -26.61
C GLY A 467 12.04 9.90 -27.96
N PHE A 468 10.78 9.87 -28.41
CA PHE A 468 10.39 9.31 -29.70
C PHE A 468 11.06 10.03 -30.88
N PHE A 469 11.03 11.36 -30.90
CA PHE A 469 11.67 12.16 -31.97
C PHE A 469 13.20 12.16 -31.90
N THR A 470 13.80 11.99 -30.72
CA THR A 470 15.26 11.86 -30.62
C THR A 470 15.76 10.52 -31.14
N LYS A 471 14.98 9.44 -30.99
CA LYS A 471 15.36 8.12 -31.52
C LYS A 471 15.08 7.94 -33.01
N ASN A 472 14.19 8.73 -33.59
CA ASN A 472 13.70 8.55 -34.96
C ASN A 472 13.93 9.78 -35.82
N LYS A 473 14.57 9.61 -36.98
CA LYS A 473 14.87 10.71 -37.92
C LYS A 473 13.78 10.81 -38.98
N PHE A 474 12.85 11.75 -38.80
CA PHE A 474 11.78 12.05 -39.76
C PHE A 474 12.07 13.31 -40.57
N ASP A 475 11.65 13.31 -41.83
CA ASP A 475 11.73 14.46 -42.74
C ASP A 475 10.45 15.29 -42.66
N SER A 476 9.31 14.64 -42.37
CA SER A 476 8.03 15.32 -42.19
C SER A 476 7.12 14.64 -41.16
N VAL A 477 6.31 15.46 -40.50
CA VAL A 477 5.29 15.04 -39.53
C VAL A 477 3.93 15.62 -39.91
N TYR A 478 2.91 14.77 -39.91
CA TYR A 478 1.52 15.14 -40.16
C TYR A 478 0.71 15.08 -38.87
N LEU A 479 0.06 16.19 -38.51
CA LEU A 479 -0.82 16.31 -37.34
C LEU A 479 -2.23 16.79 -37.75
N PRO A 480 -3.30 16.32 -37.10
CA PRO A 480 -4.67 16.80 -37.30
C PRO A 480 -4.78 18.31 -37.05
N LYS A 481 -5.44 19.03 -37.96
CA LYS A 481 -5.59 20.50 -37.85
C LYS A 481 -6.40 20.93 -36.62
N ASN A 482 -7.43 20.17 -36.26
CA ASN A 482 -8.42 20.55 -35.25
C ASN A 482 -8.18 19.90 -33.87
N ASP A 483 -7.04 19.22 -33.68
CA ASP A 483 -6.70 18.59 -32.40
C ASP A 483 -5.89 19.57 -31.53
N SER A 484 -6.56 20.27 -30.61
CA SER A 484 -5.95 21.28 -29.74
C SER A 484 -4.80 20.71 -28.90
N PHE A 485 -4.93 19.46 -28.42
CA PHE A 485 -3.92 18.79 -27.61
C PHE A 485 -2.62 18.58 -28.39
N LEU A 486 -2.69 17.99 -29.59
CA LEU A 486 -1.50 17.82 -30.43
C LEU A 486 -0.95 19.13 -30.97
N GLN A 487 -1.81 20.10 -31.29
CA GLN A 487 -1.36 21.42 -31.76
C GLN A 487 -0.49 22.12 -30.71
N TYR A 488 -0.77 21.94 -29.41
CA TYR A 488 0.11 22.43 -28.35
C TYR A 488 1.53 21.85 -28.46
N TYR A 489 1.67 20.56 -28.77
CA TYR A 489 2.98 19.89 -28.85
C TYR A 489 3.74 20.15 -30.17
N LYS A 490 3.09 20.73 -31.18
CA LYS A 490 3.71 21.07 -32.48
C LYS A 490 4.95 21.98 -32.33
N LYS A 491 4.99 22.81 -31.28
CA LYS A 491 6.14 23.69 -30.99
C LYS A 491 7.39 22.93 -30.55
N PHE A 492 7.25 21.71 -30.02
CA PHE A 492 8.36 20.86 -29.56
C PHE A 492 8.89 19.89 -30.62
N ILE A 493 8.35 19.90 -31.84
CA ILE A 493 8.91 19.13 -32.96
C ILE A 493 10.34 19.66 -33.25
N PRO A 494 11.36 18.78 -33.39
CA PRO A 494 12.72 19.19 -33.73
C PRO A 494 12.80 20.08 -34.98
N LYS A 495 13.78 21.00 -34.99
CA LYS A 495 14.08 21.83 -36.16
C LYS A 495 14.47 20.94 -37.35
N GLY A 496 14.11 21.36 -38.56
CA GLY A 496 14.38 20.62 -39.80
C GLY A 496 13.32 19.61 -40.21
N ILE A 497 12.36 19.27 -39.33
CA ILE A 497 11.22 18.41 -39.69
C ILE A 497 10.09 19.26 -40.27
N THR A 498 9.65 18.95 -41.48
CA THR A 498 8.54 19.66 -42.14
C THR A 498 7.22 19.34 -41.44
N LYS A 499 6.52 20.37 -40.95
CA LYS A 499 5.24 20.21 -40.23
C LYS A 499 4.09 20.34 -41.22
N LYS A 500 3.35 19.26 -41.44
CA LYS A 500 2.19 19.19 -42.34
C LYS A 500 0.91 18.98 -41.54
N GLN A 501 -0.21 19.38 -42.12
CA GLN A 501 -1.54 19.15 -41.56
C GLN A 501 -2.24 18.03 -42.31
N ILE A 502 -3.09 17.29 -41.59
CA ILE A 502 -4.04 16.35 -42.17
C ILE A 502 -5.45 16.69 -41.67
N ILE A 503 -6.43 16.55 -42.55
CA ILE A 503 -7.85 16.61 -42.20
C ILE A 503 -8.27 15.17 -41.96
N GLU A 504 -8.77 14.85 -40.76
CA GLU A 504 -9.22 13.49 -40.38
C GLU A 504 -10.43 13.02 -41.21
#